data_AF-A0A7S1W1T3-F1
#
_entry.id   AF-A0A7S1W1T3-F1
#
_cell.length_a   1.000
_cell.length_b   1.000
_cell.length_c   1.000
_cell.angle_alpha   90.00
_cell.angle_beta   90.00
_cell.angle_gamma   90.00
#
_symmetry.space_group_name_H-M   'P 1'
#
loop_
_entity.id
_entity.type
_entity.pdbx_description
1 polymer ?
#
loop_
_entity_poly.entity_id
_entity_poly.type
_entity_poly.pdbx_seq_one_letter_code
_entity_poly.pdbx_strand_id
1 'polypeptide(L)'
;KQQLTNPRPVPPVPEAIKEEPREELTEEQRQRLEESRQRARKKREKREAERQAAARREGQIRGYLRMTGRLADDVQKEEVTEMQLQSAPPVMVQELAPILVEDAVALQGDLLAGLNEPSVMRKLRHLQRSMARTDPKGFASECQELVLKVQSEVLPKYGFSGDYEGIQNMLVAFEHPSIHQNQDFVKNSAALNQLLFGCSFSKTPEE
;
A
#
# COMPACT_ATOMS: atom_id res chain seq x y z
N LYS A 1 19.34 40.68 -49.25
CA LYS A 1 19.14 39.63 -50.25
C LYS A 1 18.02 38.71 -49.77
N GLN A 2 16.77 39.05 -50.09
CA GLN A 2 15.60 38.21 -49.81
C GLN A 2 15.56 37.12 -50.88
N GLN A 3 15.59 35.85 -50.47
CA GLN A 3 15.45 34.72 -51.39
C GLN A 3 13.96 34.47 -51.60
N LEU A 4 13.45 34.77 -52.79
CA LEU A 4 12.11 34.34 -53.21
C LEU A 4 12.15 32.82 -53.39
N THR A 5 11.46 32.09 -52.52
CA THR A 5 11.25 30.65 -52.66
C THR A 5 10.15 30.41 -53.70
N ASN A 6 10.51 29.74 -54.80
CA ASN A 6 9.56 29.32 -55.84
C ASN A 6 8.49 28.37 -55.28
N PRO A 7 7.21 28.50 -55.69
CA PRO A 7 6.15 27.60 -55.26
C PRO A 7 6.40 26.18 -55.78
N ARG A 8 6.26 25.19 -54.88
CA ARG A 8 6.38 23.76 -55.21
C ARG A 8 5.29 23.36 -56.21
N PRO A 9 5.60 22.55 -57.24
CA PRO A 9 4.60 22.01 -58.14
C PRO A 9 3.63 21.13 -57.36
N VAL A 10 2.33 21.40 -57.53
CA VAL A 10 1.24 20.61 -56.94
C VAL A 10 1.25 19.24 -57.63
N PRO A 11 1.33 18.12 -56.90
CA PRO A 11 1.27 16.81 -57.51
C PRO A 11 -0.08 16.61 -58.20
N PRO A 12 -0.12 15.94 -59.37
CA PRO A 12 -1.37 15.64 -60.05
C PRO A 12 -2.28 14.85 -59.13
N VAL A 13 -3.53 15.31 -59.00
CA VAL A 13 -4.57 14.63 -58.24
C VAL A 13 -4.77 13.25 -58.91
N PRO A 14 -4.56 12.13 -58.20
CA PRO A 14 -4.76 10.81 -58.79
C PRO A 14 -6.20 10.68 -59.27
N GLU A 15 -6.34 10.26 -60.54
CA GLU A 15 -7.62 9.98 -61.18
C GLU A 15 -8.51 9.11 -60.29
N ALA A 16 -9.80 9.46 -60.28
CA ALA A 16 -10.87 8.86 -59.51
C ALA A 16 -10.65 7.36 -59.25
N ILE A 17 -10.30 7.03 -58.01
CA ILE A 17 -10.33 5.68 -57.48
C ILE A 17 -11.77 5.21 -57.63
N LYS A 18 -12.01 4.28 -58.56
CA LYS A 18 -13.30 3.62 -58.74
C LYS A 18 -13.68 3.04 -57.38
N GLU A 19 -14.77 3.55 -56.80
CA GLU A 19 -15.28 3.08 -55.52
C GLU A 19 -15.68 1.61 -55.68
N GLU A 20 -14.81 0.70 -55.23
CA GLU A 20 -15.18 -0.70 -55.14
C GLU A 20 -16.38 -0.84 -54.18
N PRO A 21 -17.37 -1.66 -54.53
CA PRO A 21 -18.54 -1.87 -53.70
C PRO A 21 -18.09 -2.34 -52.32
N ARG A 22 -18.40 -1.53 -51.30
CA ARG A 22 -18.13 -1.88 -49.91
C ARG A 22 -18.92 -3.14 -49.60
N GLU A 23 -18.22 -4.28 -49.47
CA GLU A 23 -18.81 -5.51 -48.98
C GLU A 23 -19.46 -5.22 -47.62
N GLU A 24 -20.79 -5.27 -47.58
CA GLU A 24 -21.52 -5.09 -46.34
C GLU A 24 -21.22 -6.27 -45.42
N LEU A 25 -20.66 -5.98 -44.23
CA LEU A 25 -20.47 -6.99 -43.20
C LEU A 25 -21.80 -7.70 -42.91
N THR A 26 -21.77 -9.02 -42.91
CA THR A 26 -22.91 -9.85 -42.52
C THR A 26 -23.31 -9.57 -41.08
N GLU A 27 -24.57 -9.79 -40.72
CA GLU A 27 -25.06 -9.59 -39.35
C GLU A 27 -24.25 -10.38 -38.32
N GLU A 28 -23.83 -11.59 -38.67
CA GLU A 28 -22.99 -12.44 -37.81
C GLU A 28 -21.61 -11.82 -37.56
N GLN A 29 -20.97 -11.24 -38.60
CA GLN A 29 -19.70 -10.54 -38.44
C GLN A 29 -19.86 -9.29 -37.57
N ARG A 30 -20.97 -8.55 -37.70
CA ARG A 30 -21.29 -7.40 -36.84
C ARG A 30 -21.45 -7.83 -35.38
N GLN A 31 -22.17 -8.92 -35.12
CA GLN A 31 -22.38 -9.44 -33.78
C GLN A 31 -21.06 -9.90 -33.14
N ARG A 32 -20.22 -10.65 -33.87
CA ARG A 32 -18.89 -11.07 -33.39
C ARG A 32 -17.98 -9.88 -33.07
N LEU A 33 -18.02 -8.83 -33.89
CA LEU A 33 -17.27 -7.60 -33.65
C LEU A 33 -17.75 -6.89 -32.39
N GLU A 34 -19.05 -6.81 -32.17
CA GLU A 34 -19.63 -6.18 -30.98
C GLU A 34 -19.30 -6.96 -29.71
N GLU A 35 -19.42 -8.29 -29.72
CA GLU A 35 -19.01 -9.13 -28.60
C GLU A 35 -17.52 -8.99 -28.28
N SER A 36 -16.66 -8.93 -29.32
CA SER A 36 -15.23 -8.69 -29.15
C SER A 36 -14.94 -7.34 -28.50
N ARG A 37 -15.65 -6.28 -28.92
CA ARG A 37 -15.56 -4.94 -28.31
C ARG A 37 -16.01 -4.95 -26.86
N GLN A 38 -17.10 -5.64 -26.54
CA GLN A 38 -17.58 -5.77 -25.16
C GLN A 38 -16.59 -6.53 -24.27
N ARG A 39 -16.01 -7.64 -24.75
CA ARG A 39 -14.96 -8.37 -24.03
C ARG A 39 -13.72 -7.51 -23.81
N ALA A 40 -13.29 -6.75 -24.81
CA ALA A 40 -12.16 -5.84 -24.70
C ALA A 40 -12.42 -4.71 -23.69
N ARG A 41 -13.63 -4.13 -23.69
CA ARG A 41 -14.06 -3.12 -22.72
C ARG A 41 -14.06 -3.66 -21.30
N LYS A 42 -14.73 -4.80 -21.05
CA LYS A 42 -14.75 -5.45 -19.73
C LYS A 42 -13.34 -5.78 -19.23
N LYS A 43 -12.45 -6.25 -20.12
CA LYS A 43 -11.05 -6.54 -19.78
C LYS A 43 -10.27 -5.28 -19.39
N ARG A 44 -10.52 -4.14 -20.05
CA ARG A 44 -9.91 -2.85 -19.69
C ARG A 44 -10.43 -2.34 -18.35
N GLU A 45 -11.74 -2.36 -18.15
CA GLU A 45 -12.39 -1.96 -16.89
C GLU A 45 -11.87 -2.79 -15.71
N LYS A 46 -11.75 -4.12 -15.87
CA LYS A 46 -11.16 -5.00 -14.83
C LYS A 46 -9.71 -4.62 -14.51
N ARG A 47 -8.86 -4.42 -15.52
CA ARG A 47 -7.45 -4.03 -15.33
C ARG A 47 -7.30 -2.68 -14.64
N GLU A 48 -8.17 -1.73 -14.97
CA GLU A 48 -8.18 -0.42 -14.34
C GLU A 48 -8.60 -0.50 -12.88
N ALA A 49 -9.64 -1.29 -12.57
CA ALA A 49 -10.05 -1.54 -11.20
C ALA A 49 -8.94 -2.21 -10.37
N GLU A 50 -8.25 -3.21 -10.93
CA GLU A 50 -7.09 -3.85 -10.27
C GLU A 50 -5.94 -2.85 -10.04
N ARG A 51 -5.64 -1.98 -11.02
CA ARG A 51 -4.61 -0.95 -10.87
C ARG A 51 -4.97 0.08 -9.79
N GLN A 52 -6.24 0.50 -9.73
CA GLN A 52 -6.71 1.42 -8.68
C GLN A 52 -6.66 0.75 -7.29
N ALA A 53 -7.01 -0.53 -7.19
CA ALA A 53 -6.89 -1.28 -5.94
C ALA A 53 -5.42 -1.41 -5.48
N ALA A 54 -4.50 -1.69 -6.41
CA ALA A 54 -3.07 -1.75 -6.11
C ALA A 54 -2.53 -0.38 -5.63
N ALA A 55 -2.88 0.71 -6.32
CA ALA A 55 -2.46 2.06 -5.92
C ALA A 55 -2.98 2.47 -4.54
N ARG A 56 -4.22 2.06 -4.17
CA ARG A 56 -4.76 2.28 -2.82
C ARG A 56 -3.97 1.51 -1.76
N ARG A 57 -3.60 0.25 -2.03
CA ARG A 57 -2.77 -0.56 -1.12
C ARG A 57 -1.39 0.06 -0.93
N GLU A 58 -0.73 0.48 -2.00
CA GLU A 58 0.56 1.17 -1.91
C GLU A 58 0.46 2.46 -1.09
N GLY A 59 -0.61 3.23 -1.25
CA GLY A 59 -0.87 4.42 -0.45
C GLY A 59 -1.01 4.12 1.05
N GLN A 60 -1.68 3.03 1.41
CA GLN A 60 -1.82 2.57 2.79
C GLN A 60 -0.47 2.14 3.39
N ILE A 61 0.29 1.33 2.66
CA ILE A 61 1.62 0.86 3.10
C ILE A 61 2.57 2.05 3.26
N ARG A 62 2.60 2.98 2.29
CA ARG A 62 3.40 4.21 2.37
C ARG A 62 2.96 5.10 3.54
N GLY A 63 1.67 5.15 3.84
CA GLY A 63 1.14 5.86 5.01
C GLY A 63 1.65 5.26 6.32
N TYR A 64 1.61 3.93 6.44
CA TYR A 64 2.15 3.19 7.57
C TYR A 64 3.65 3.44 7.74
N LEU A 65 4.42 3.23 6.67
CA LEU A 65 5.87 3.46 6.64
C LEU A 65 6.24 4.91 6.94
N ARG A 66 5.45 5.89 6.50
CA ARG A 66 5.71 7.29 6.81
C ARG A 66 5.51 7.61 8.29
N MET A 67 4.60 6.93 8.99
CA MET A 67 4.48 7.09 10.44
C MET A 67 5.57 6.34 11.18
N THR A 68 5.83 5.08 10.82
CA THR A 68 6.83 4.28 11.53
C THR A 68 8.27 4.72 11.24
N GLY A 69 8.52 5.25 10.03
CA GLY A 69 9.85 5.59 9.53
C GLY A 69 10.23 7.07 9.63
N ARG A 70 9.32 8.01 9.92
CA ARG A 70 9.69 9.44 10.03
C ARG A 70 10.57 9.77 11.24
N LEU A 71 10.79 8.85 12.16
CA LEU A 71 11.83 8.97 13.18
C LEU A 71 13.23 8.64 12.64
N ALA A 72 13.37 7.98 11.48
CA ALA A 72 14.68 7.70 10.90
C ALA A 72 15.21 8.87 10.04
N ASP A 73 14.34 9.59 9.32
CA ASP A 73 14.77 10.69 8.45
C ASP A 73 15.15 11.97 9.22
N ASP A 74 14.56 12.24 10.40
CA ASP A 74 14.96 13.38 11.25
C ASP A 74 16.21 13.09 12.12
N VAL A 75 16.69 11.84 12.16
CA VAL A 75 17.95 11.46 12.84
C VAL A 75 19.18 11.57 11.92
N GLN A 76 19.01 11.74 10.60
CA GLN A 76 20.15 11.83 9.66
C GLN A 76 20.56 13.27 9.28
N LYS A 77 20.15 14.29 10.03
CA LYS A 77 20.66 15.66 9.85
C LYS A 77 21.52 16.20 11.00
N GLU A 78 21.90 15.35 11.96
CA GLU A 78 23.07 15.60 12.79
C GLU A 78 24.27 14.88 12.15
N GLU A 79 25.03 15.66 11.39
CA GLU A 79 26.49 15.62 11.34
C GLU A 79 27.14 14.23 11.50
N VAL A 80 27.06 13.41 10.44
CA VAL A 80 27.91 12.23 10.31
C VAL A 80 29.35 12.71 10.17
N THR A 81 30.01 12.82 11.31
CA THR A 81 31.45 12.84 11.44
C THR A 81 31.96 11.52 10.88
N GLU A 82 32.68 11.63 9.77
CA GLU A 82 33.39 10.58 9.06
C GLU A 82 34.47 9.97 9.95
N MET A 83 34.08 9.06 10.86
CA MET A 83 35.00 8.30 11.70
C MET A 83 34.83 6.80 11.47
N GLN A 84 35.86 6.23 10.83
CA GLN A 84 36.35 4.86 10.98
C GLN A 84 35.34 3.73 10.71
N LEU A 85 35.34 3.28 9.44
CA LEU A 85 35.10 1.88 9.08
C LEU A 85 36.14 0.98 9.77
N GLN A 86 35.90 0.60 11.01
CA GLN A 86 36.44 -0.63 11.57
C GLN A 86 35.46 -1.75 11.27
N SER A 87 35.96 -2.78 10.61
CA SER A 87 35.26 -3.99 10.19
C SER A 87 34.42 -4.58 11.32
N ALA A 88 33.11 -4.31 11.31
CA ALA A 88 32.18 -5.05 12.14
C ALA A 88 32.24 -6.54 11.74
N PRO A 89 32.25 -7.47 12.72
CA PRO A 89 32.22 -8.89 12.42
C PRO A 89 30.99 -9.21 11.56
N PRO A 90 31.06 -10.20 10.66
CA PRO A 90 29.93 -10.60 9.83
C PRO A 90 28.76 -10.97 10.73
N VAL A 91 27.79 -10.06 10.81
CA VAL A 91 26.51 -10.32 11.47
C VAL A 91 25.89 -11.47 10.71
N MET A 92 25.79 -12.63 11.35
CA MET A 92 25.14 -13.78 10.75
C MET A 92 23.69 -13.39 10.51
N VAL A 93 23.34 -13.14 9.24
CA VAL A 93 21.97 -12.92 8.80
C VAL A 93 21.24 -14.21 9.13
N GLN A 94 20.49 -14.22 10.23
CA GLN A 94 19.60 -15.33 10.51
C GLN A 94 18.56 -15.34 9.39
N GLU A 95 18.62 -16.36 8.54
CA GLU A 95 17.63 -16.60 7.52
C GLU A 95 16.31 -16.87 8.25
N LEU A 96 15.47 -15.83 8.31
CA LEU A 96 14.19 -15.86 9.01
C LEU A 96 13.34 -16.96 8.36
N ALA A 97 13.02 -17.98 9.15
CA ALA A 97 12.14 -19.05 8.68
C ALA A 97 10.80 -18.42 8.23
N PRO A 98 10.28 -18.82 7.06
CA PRO A 98 9.01 -18.29 6.58
C PRO A 98 7.89 -18.63 7.58
N ILE A 99 7.13 -17.62 7.99
CA ILE A 99 5.99 -17.81 8.89
C ILE A 99 4.89 -18.63 8.21
N LEU A 100 4.29 -19.56 8.96
CA LEU A 100 3.13 -20.30 8.47
C LEU A 100 1.90 -19.39 8.40
N VAL A 101 0.93 -19.74 7.53
CA VAL A 101 -0.28 -18.93 7.36
C VAL A 101 -1.10 -18.91 8.65
N GLU A 102 -1.16 -20.04 9.34
CA GLU A 102 -1.85 -20.22 10.62
C GLU A 102 -1.25 -19.32 11.70
N ASP A 103 0.09 -19.29 11.79
CA ASP A 103 0.82 -18.44 12.74
C ASP A 103 0.61 -16.97 12.44
N ALA A 104 0.59 -16.58 11.16
CA ALA A 104 0.32 -15.19 10.76
C ALA A 104 -1.08 -14.72 11.18
N VAL A 105 -2.09 -15.59 11.04
CA VAL A 105 -3.47 -15.32 11.47
C VAL A 105 -3.56 -15.24 12.99
N ALA A 106 -2.94 -16.17 13.71
CA ALA A 106 -2.89 -16.19 15.17
C ALA A 106 -2.19 -14.94 15.73
N LEU A 107 -1.06 -14.54 15.13
CA LEU A 107 -0.31 -13.33 15.49
C LEU A 107 -1.21 -12.09 15.36
N GLN A 108 -1.90 -11.92 14.23
CA GLN A 108 -2.83 -10.79 14.08
C GLN A 108 -3.99 -10.85 15.09
N GLY A 109 -4.47 -12.04 15.43
CA GLY A 109 -5.48 -12.24 16.47
C GLY A 109 -5.00 -11.78 17.85
N ASP A 110 -3.79 -12.16 18.24
CA ASP A 110 -3.18 -11.75 19.50
C ASP A 110 -2.92 -10.25 19.56
N LEU A 111 -2.45 -9.65 18.45
CA LEU A 111 -2.31 -8.19 18.34
C LEU A 111 -3.66 -7.48 18.50
N LEU A 112 -4.72 -7.99 17.85
CA LEU A 112 -6.07 -7.45 18.00
C LEU A 112 -6.56 -7.56 19.44
N ALA A 113 -6.32 -8.69 20.11
CA ALA A 113 -6.72 -8.89 21.49
C ALA A 113 -6.01 -7.92 22.43
N GLY A 114 -4.68 -7.77 22.28
CA GLY A 114 -3.88 -6.83 23.07
C GLY A 114 -4.26 -5.37 22.82
N LEU A 115 -4.53 -4.98 21.58
CA LEU A 115 -4.95 -3.61 21.26
C LEU A 115 -6.38 -3.31 21.73
N ASN A 116 -7.26 -4.31 21.80
CA ASN A 116 -8.61 -4.17 22.35
C ASN A 116 -8.66 -4.22 23.88
N GLU A 117 -7.52 -4.40 24.56
CA GLU A 117 -7.48 -4.42 26.02
C GLU A 117 -8.05 -3.10 26.58
N PRO A 118 -8.94 -3.13 27.60
CA PRO A 118 -9.58 -1.92 28.11
C PRO A 118 -8.61 -0.83 28.58
N SER A 119 -7.42 -1.22 29.06
CA SER A 119 -6.38 -0.29 29.51
C SER A 119 -5.75 0.48 28.33
N VAL A 120 -5.44 -0.23 27.23
CA VAL A 120 -4.92 0.32 25.97
C VAL A 120 -5.96 1.24 25.32
N MET A 121 -7.20 0.77 25.19
CA MET A 121 -8.31 1.56 24.62
C MET A 121 -8.64 2.82 25.43
N ARG A 122 -8.42 2.80 26.75
CA ARG A 122 -8.55 4.00 27.59
C ARG A 122 -7.46 5.02 27.27
N LYS A 123 -6.21 4.57 27.12
CA LYS A 123 -5.06 5.43 26.76
C LYS A 123 -5.21 6.02 25.36
N LEU A 124 -5.59 5.22 24.35
CA LEU A 124 -5.84 5.70 22.99
C LEU A 124 -6.91 6.81 22.97
N ARG A 125 -8.03 6.61 23.67
CA ARG A 125 -9.08 7.64 23.79
C ARG A 125 -8.60 8.88 24.52
N HIS A 126 -7.73 8.74 25.51
CA HIS A 126 -7.14 9.88 26.20
C HIS A 126 -6.26 10.70 25.26
N LEU A 127 -5.28 10.05 24.59
CA LEU A 127 -4.40 10.67 23.59
C LEU A 127 -5.20 11.36 22.48
N GLN A 128 -6.26 10.70 22.01
CA GLN A 128 -7.13 11.25 20.97
C GLN A 128 -7.82 12.55 21.41
N ARG A 129 -8.27 12.64 22.67
CA ARG A 129 -8.93 13.85 23.19
C ARG A 129 -7.94 14.97 23.50
N SER A 130 -6.75 14.64 24.01
CA SER A 130 -5.79 15.62 24.48
C SER A 130 -4.88 16.16 23.39
N MET A 131 -4.46 15.32 22.42
CA MET A 131 -3.38 15.64 21.48
C MET A 131 -3.81 15.67 20.02
N ALA A 132 -4.83 14.91 19.59
CA ALA A 132 -5.10 14.72 18.15
C ALA A 132 -5.38 16.02 17.37
N ARG A 133 -5.90 17.06 18.04
CA ARG A 133 -6.15 18.39 17.43
C ARG A 133 -5.04 19.40 17.69
N THR A 134 -4.35 19.29 18.82
CA THR A 134 -3.38 20.29 19.32
C THR A 134 -1.96 19.97 18.85
N ASP A 135 -1.58 18.70 18.90
CA ASP A 135 -0.29 18.19 18.47
C ASP A 135 -0.45 16.85 17.74
N PRO A 136 -0.75 16.88 16.42
CA PRO A 136 -0.89 15.67 15.62
C PRO A 136 0.38 14.83 15.53
N LYS A 137 1.56 15.44 15.68
CA LYS A 137 2.84 14.71 15.62
C LYS A 137 3.08 13.94 16.92
N GLY A 138 2.95 14.60 18.07
CA GLY A 138 3.03 13.95 19.37
C GLY A 138 1.97 12.88 19.54
N PHE A 139 0.74 13.13 19.07
CA PHE A 139 -0.33 12.12 19.05
C PHE A 139 0.09 10.85 18.28
N ALA A 140 0.70 11.00 17.09
CA ALA A 140 1.15 9.87 16.30
C ALA A 140 2.28 9.09 17.00
N SER A 141 3.23 9.79 17.61
CA SER A 141 4.34 9.19 18.36
C SER A 141 3.84 8.38 19.56
N GLU A 142 2.99 8.95 20.39
CA GLU A 142 2.41 8.29 21.58
C GLU A 142 1.54 7.07 21.19
N CYS A 143 0.78 7.18 20.10
CA CYS A 143 0.05 6.03 19.56
C CYS A 143 1.01 4.91 19.12
N GLN A 144 2.10 5.26 18.43
CA GLN A 144 3.10 4.30 17.99
C GLN A 144 3.77 3.59 19.16
N GLU A 145 4.15 4.32 20.23
CA GLU A 145 4.73 3.72 21.44
C GLU A 145 3.75 2.78 22.13
N LEU A 146 2.47 3.16 22.23
CA LEU A 146 1.45 2.33 22.84
C LEU A 146 1.23 1.02 22.06
N VAL A 147 1.25 1.10 20.73
CA VAL A 147 1.12 -0.08 19.85
C VAL A 147 2.38 -0.95 19.92
N LEU A 148 3.56 -0.34 19.91
CA LEU A 148 4.84 -1.03 20.05
C LEU A 148 4.90 -1.80 21.37
N LYS A 149 4.37 -1.23 22.46
CA LYS A 149 4.30 -1.93 23.74
C LYS A 149 3.52 -3.24 23.63
N VAL A 150 2.35 -3.21 23.00
CA VAL A 150 1.55 -4.44 22.76
C VAL A 150 2.30 -5.41 21.86
N GLN A 151 2.90 -4.91 20.78
CA GLN A 151 3.68 -5.74 19.85
C GLN A 151 4.88 -6.39 20.55
N SER A 152 5.57 -5.69 21.45
CA SER A 152 6.73 -6.20 22.17
C SER A 152 6.43 -7.43 23.03
N GLU A 153 5.19 -7.58 23.50
CA GLU A 153 4.75 -8.73 24.29
C GLU A 153 4.26 -9.89 23.41
N VAL A 154 3.79 -9.60 22.19
CA VAL A 154 3.20 -10.59 21.27
C VAL A 154 4.24 -11.17 20.31
N LEU A 155 5.06 -10.33 19.69
CA LEU A 155 6.02 -10.71 18.64
C LEU A 155 6.97 -11.84 19.05
N PRO A 156 7.54 -11.86 20.27
CA PRO A 156 8.43 -12.95 20.70
C PRO A 156 7.78 -14.33 20.69
N LYS A 157 6.45 -14.42 20.84
CA LYS A 157 5.73 -15.71 20.80
C LYS A 157 5.76 -16.36 19.43
N TYR A 158 6.00 -15.58 18.38
CA TYR A 158 6.01 -16.00 16.97
C TYR A 158 7.41 -15.94 16.36
N GLY A 159 8.46 -15.81 17.19
CA GLY A 159 9.85 -15.81 16.73
C GLY A 159 10.36 -14.48 16.19
N PHE A 160 9.64 -13.37 16.39
CA PHE A 160 10.09 -12.02 16.04
C PHE A 160 10.62 -11.29 17.28
N SER A 161 11.57 -10.37 17.09
CA SER A 161 11.99 -9.48 18.18
C SER A 161 10.84 -8.56 18.61
N GLY A 162 10.84 -8.15 19.88
CA GLY A 162 9.83 -7.25 20.45
C GLY A 162 10.07 -5.76 20.15
N ASP A 163 10.82 -5.45 19.11
CA ASP A 163 11.29 -4.12 18.76
C ASP A 163 10.88 -3.73 17.33
N TYR A 164 11.36 -2.58 16.85
CA TYR A 164 11.08 -2.10 15.50
C TYR A 164 11.65 -3.03 14.41
N GLU A 165 12.76 -3.70 14.65
CA GLU A 165 13.35 -4.64 13.70
C GLU A 165 12.46 -5.88 13.56
N GLY A 166 11.96 -6.42 14.67
CA GLY A 166 10.99 -7.51 14.67
C GLY A 166 9.69 -7.16 13.94
N ILE A 167 9.22 -5.92 14.05
CA ILE A 167 8.07 -5.43 13.28
C ILE A 167 8.37 -5.43 11.78
N GLN A 168 9.54 -4.92 11.35
CA GLN A 168 9.90 -4.94 9.93
C GLN A 168 9.98 -6.38 9.40
N ASN A 169 10.62 -7.27 10.16
CA ASN A 169 10.74 -8.68 9.82
C ASN A 169 9.36 -9.37 9.72
N MET A 170 8.45 -9.06 10.65
CA MET A 170 7.06 -9.52 10.60
C MET A 170 6.35 -9.02 9.33
N LEU A 171 6.51 -7.74 8.98
CA LEU A 171 5.88 -7.17 7.79
C LEU A 171 6.39 -7.82 6.50
N VAL A 172 7.70 -8.04 6.39
CA VAL A 172 8.30 -8.77 5.25
C VAL A 172 7.76 -10.19 5.18
N ALA A 173 7.65 -10.89 6.31
CA ALA A 173 7.07 -12.23 6.37
C ALA A 173 5.61 -12.25 5.88
N PHE A 174 4.84 -11.19 6.18
CA PHE A 174 3.45 -11.03 5.74
C PHE A 174 3.27 -10.76 4.25
N GLU A 175 4.32 -10.36 3.52
CA GLU A 175 4.26 -10.18 2.05
C GLU A 175 4.13 -11.50 1.30
N HIS A 176 4.27 -12.64 1.98
CA HIS A 176 4.20 -13.95 1.34
C HIS A 176 2.82 -14.19 0.69
N PRO A 177 2.75 -14.61 -0.61
CA PRO A 177 1.48 -14.70 -1.34
C PRO A 177 0.43 -15.63 -0.74
N SER A 178 0.83 -16.67 -0.01
CA SER A 178 -0.10 -17.61 0.64
C SER A 178 -0.88 -16.95 1.78
N ILE A 179 -0.28 -15.98 2.48
CA ILE A 179 -0.89 -15.29 3.61
C ILE A 179 -2.01 -14.38 3.12
N HIS A 180 -1.78 -13.63 2.04
CA HIS A 180 -2.76 -12.72 1.46
C HIS A 180 -3.98 -13.41 0.83
N GLN A 181 -3.90 -14.72 0.55
CA GLN A 181 -5.03 -15.50 0.07
C GLN A 181 -5.96 -15.95 1.20
N ASN A 182 -5.50 -15.93 2.45
CA ASN A 182 -6.30 -16.30 3.61
C ASN A 182 -7.29 -15.17 3.98
N GLN A 183 -8.59 -15.50 4.01
CA GLN A 183 -9.62 -14.50 4.31
C GLN A 183 -9.58 -13.97 5.74
N ASP A 184 -9.19 -14.80 6.71
CA ASP A 184 -9.17 -14.40 8.12
C ASP A 184 -8.01 -13.45 8.39
N PHE A 185 -6.86 -13.66 7.74
CA PHE A 185 -5.78 -12.68 7.73
C PHE A 185 -6.24 -11.33 7.17
N VAL A 186 -6.97 -11.32 6.05
CA VAL A 186 -7.49 -10.07 5.45
C VAL A 186 -8.48 -9.38 6.39
N LYS A 187 -9.38 -10.12 7.05
CA LYS A 187 -10.32 -9.56 8.04
C LYS A 187 -9.59 -8.98 9.23
N ASN A 188 -8.63 -9.71 9.80
CA ASN A 188 -7.87 -9.26 10.96
C ASN A 188 -7.02 -8.02 10.63
N SER A 189 -6.37 -8.00 9.46
CA SER A 189 -5.65 -6.83 8.96
C SER A 189 -6.58 -5.61 8.81
N ALA A 190 -7.79 -5.80 8.28
CA ALA A 190 -8.78 -4.71 8.18
C ALA A 190 -9.20 -4.18 9.57
N ALA A 191 -9.43 -5.08 10.53
CA ALA A 191 -9.78 -4.71 11.91
C ALA A 191 -8.63 -3.96 12.62
N LEU A 192 -7.38 -4.41 12.44
CA LEU A 192 -6.19 -3.73 12.96
C LEU A 192 -6.08 -2.32 12.37
N ASN A 193 -6.22 -2.20 11.05
CA ASN A 193 -6.21 -0.90 10.38
C ASN A 193 -7.34 0.01 10.88
N GLN A 194 -8.52 -0.53 11.15
CA GLN A 194 -9.62 0.24 11.72
C GLN A 194 -9.34 0.69 13.16
N LEU A 195 -8.72 -0.15 13.97
CA LEU A 195 -8.40 0.20 15.36
C LEU A 195 -7.29 1.27 15.41
N LEU A 196 -6.25 1.11 14.59
CA LEU A 196 -5.09 2.00 14.55
C LEU A 196 -5.36 3.33 13.81
N PHE A 197 -6.15 3.29 12.74
CA PHE A 197 -6.37 4.44 11.85
C PHE A 197 -7.83 4.87 11.76
N GLY A 198 -8.79 3.95 11.95
CA GLY A 198 -10.22 4.23 11.80
C GLY A 198 -10.85 5.06 12.93
N CYS A 199 -10.20 5.19 14.09
CA CYS A 199 -10.63 6.16 15.11
C CYS A 199 -10.46 7.61 14.67
N SER A 200 -9.78 7.86 13.55
CA SER A 200 -9.70 9.19 12.97
C SER A 200 -10.97 9.47 12.13
N PHE A 201 -11.79 10.41 12.63
CA PHE A 201 -12.80 11.16 11.86
C PHE A 201 -14.17 10.56 11.55
N SER A 202 -14.68 9.55 12.25
CA SER A 202 -16.15 9.51 12.35
C SER A 202 -16.55 10.74 13.16
N LYS A 203 -16.89 11.83 12.45
CA LYS A 203 -17.65 12.94 13.01
C LYS A 203 -18.86 12.28 13.64
N THR A 204 -18.85 12.14 14.96
CA THR A 204 -20.10 11.97 15.70
C THR A 204 -21.00 13.09 15.18
N PRO A 205 -22.13 12.78 14.53
CA PRO A 205 -23.09 13.83 14.25
C PRO A 205 -23.41 14.46 15.60
N GLU A 206 -23.17 15.77 15.74
CA GLU A 206 -23.62 16.52 16.90
C GLU A 206 -25.13 16.29 17.01
N GLU A 207 -25.55 15.64 18.10
CA GLU A 207 -26.93 15.67 18.59
C GLU A 207 -27.15 16.94 19.41
#